data_AF-A0A8H7TCT9-F1
#
_entry.id   AF-A0A8H7TCT9-F1
#
_cell.length_a   1.000
_cell.length_b   1.000
_cell.length_c   1.000
_cell.angle_alpha   90.00
_cell.angle_beta   90.00
_cell.angle_gamma   90.00
#
_symmetry.space_group_name_H-M   'P 1'
#
loop_
_entity.id
_entity.type
_entity.pdbx_description
1 polymer ?
#
loop_
_entity_poly.entity_id
_entity_poly.type
_entity_poly.pdbx_seq_one_letter_code
_entity_poly.pdbx_strand_id
1 'polypeptide(L)'
;MRLLKCDPNGEFSFAEFFDDGIKPEYAILSHTWGPDEVTFKDFTGGNSKDKAGYSKIRFCGQQAASDSLQYFWVDTCCIDKSSSTELQEAINSMFLWYRNAAECYVYLSDVSLPLVDYFMNFTEAWELSFRNSRWFSRGWTLQELIAPASVGFYTKDGTLLGDKGSLEDIIHAITDIPVEALRGRPLPTFSVSERMAWAKSRETKREEDTIYSLLGIFDVHMPLLYSEGRDKALRRLYEEIGKLFQAKHLQFPRLLSSTLHYRITASIANSATHLFLVAKMRLTNFSCRQLMASPVKNASGLLPVKKHSTNISFLQLMASLVSNANWFLTVKKHSTNISVLQLMPSIVTNASGFLTAEMR
;
A
#
# COMPACT_ATOMS: atom_id res chain seq x y z
N MET A 1 10.90 12.76 7.37
CA MET A 1 9.90 13.06 8.43
C MET A 1 10.58 13.84 9.53
N ARG A 2 9.93 14.88 10.04
CA ARG A 2 10.42 15.66 11.19
C ARG A 2 9.66 15.20 12.43
N LEU A 3 10.37 14.91 13.51
CA LEU A 3 9.83 14.51 14.81
C LEU A 3 10.18 15.58 15.86
N LEU A 4 9.48 15.55 16.98
CA LEU A 4 9.88 16.24 18.21
C LEU A 4 10.57 15.25 19.14
N LYS A 5 11.50 15.73 19.95
CA LYS A 5 12.10 15.00 21.07
C LYS A 5 12.02 15.84 22.33
N CYS A 6 11.91 15.18 23.48
CA CYS A 6 12.05 15.83 24.78
C CYS A 6 13.52 15.77 25.22
N ASP A 7 14.13 16.93 25.43
CA ASP A 7 15.47 17.04 25.98
C ASP A 7 15.43 16.87 27.52
N PRO A 8 16.54 16.51 28.18
CA PRO A 8 16.58 16.25 29.64
C PRO A 8 16.08 17.41 30.52
N ASN A 9 16.04 18.62 29.98
CA ASN A 9 15.55 19.82 30.66
C ASN A 9 14.02 19.99 30.57
N GLY A 10 13.31 19.03 29.96
CA GLY A 10 11.86 19.11 29.72
C GLY A 10 11.47 19.99 28.54
N GLU A 11 12.44 20.43 27.74
CA GLU A 11 12.23 21.24 26.54
C GLU A 11 12.02 20.34 25.30
N PHE A 12 11.31 20.85 24.30
CA PHE A 12 11.11 20.14 23.04
C PHE A 12 11.95 20.73 21.92
N SER A 13 12.53 19.88 21.10
CA SER A 13 13.30 20.29 19.92
C SER A 13 13.01 19.36 18.72
N PHE A 14 13.24 19.86 17.50
CA PHE A 14 13.06 19.05 16.29
C PHE A 14 14.20 18.05 16.10
N ALA A 15 13.85 16.89 15.56
CA ALA A 15 14.77 15.88 15.06
C ALA A 15 14.34 15.47 13.65
N GLU A 16 15.25 15.58 12.69
CA GLU A 16 14.96 15.42 11.27
C GLU A 16 15.50 14.08 10.73
N PHE A 17 14.63 13.33 10.06
CA PHE A 17 14.90 12.01 9.51
C PHE A 17 14.46 11.98 8.04
N PHE A 18 15.30 12.52 7.15
CA PHE A 18 15.00 12.62 5.71
C PHE A 18 15.60 11.52 4.84
N ASP A 19 16.52 10.72 5.38
CA ASP A 19 17.17 9.63 4.66
C ASP A 19 16.38 8.30 4.75
N ASP A 20 16.69 7.35 3.85
CA ASP A 20 16.14 5.98 3.82
C ASP A 20 16.57 5.10 5.02
N GLY A 21 17.17 5.70 6.04
CA GLY A 21 17.58 5.04 7.27
C GLY A 21 16.40 4.50 8.08
N ILE A 22 16.72 3.62 9.04
CA ILE A 22 15.76 3.14 10.03
C ILE A 22 15.28 4.35 10.82
N LYS A 23 13.97 4.64 10.70
CA LYS A 23 13.32 5.67 11.50
C LYS A 23 13.27 5.17 12.95
N PRO A 24 13.51 6.04 13.95
CA PRO A 24 13.38 5.64 15.35
C PRO A 24 11.94 5.26 15.66
N GLU A 25 11.71 4.58 16.79
CA GLU A 25 10.38 4.45 17.34
C GLU A 25 9.87 5.82 17.81
N TYR A 26 8.58 6.09 17.58
CA TYR A 26 7.95 7.36 17.93
C TYR A 26 6.49 7.18 18.29
N ALA A 27 5.99 8.07 19.15
CA ALA A 27 4.57 8.27 19.35
C ALA A 27 3.99 9.24 18.31
N ILE A 28 2.69 9.19 18.07
CA ILE A 28 2.00 10.12 17.18
C ILE A 28 0.75 10.69 17.85
N LEU A 29 0.54 12.00 17.73
CA LEU A 29 -0.64 12.66 18.28
C LEU A 29 -1.76 12.74 17.25
N SER A 30 -2.88 12.10 17.55
CA SER A 30 -4.15 12.36 16.88
C SER A 30 -4.97 13.34 17.71
N HIS A 31 -5.42 14.42 17.09
CA HIS A 31 -6.17 15.46 17.78
C HIS A 31 -7.02 16.28 16.81
N THR A 32 -7.93 17.07 17.37
CA THR A 32 -8.68 18.04 16.57
C THR A 32 -8.12 19.44 16.76
N TRP A 33 -7.98 20.22 15.69
CA TRP A 33 -7.43 21.57 15.77
C TRP A 33 -8.38 22.53 16.49
N GLY A 34 -7.88 23.15 17.56
CA GLY A 34 -8.59 24.12 18.36
C GLY A 34 -8.11 25.55 18.08
N PRO A 35 -8.45 26.49 18.99
CA PRO A 35 -7.91 27.82 18.96
C PRO A 35 -6.38 27.81 19.12
N ASP A 36 -5.71 28.63 18.33
CA ASP A 36 -4.30 28.97 18.49
C ASP A 36 -3.35 27.75 18.55
N GLU A 37 -3.39 26.93 17.50
CA GLU A 37 -2.46 25.81 17.31
C GLU A 37 -1.02 26.29 17.11
N VAL A 38 -0.07 25.50 17.63
CA VAL A 38 1.35 25.74 17.42
C VAL A 38 1.73 25.26 16.03
N THR A 39 2.13 26.20 15.17
CA THR A 39 2.63 25.88 13.83
C THR A 39 4.13 25.59 13.84
N PHE A 40 4.65 25.07 12.73
CA PHE A 40 6.10 24.93 12.52
C PHE A 40 6.84 26.25 12.79
N LYS A 41 6.32 27.37 12.26
CA LYS A 41 6.91 28.70 12.43
C LYS A 41 6.90 29.16 13.88
N ASP A 42 5.80 28.95 14.61
CA ASP A 42 5.70 29.31 16.04
C ASP A 42 6.74 28.54 16.87
N PHE A 43 6.93 27.26 16.55
CA PHE A 43 7.89 26.40 17.23
C PHE A 43 9.33 26.85 16.94
N THR A 44 9.70 27.08 15.68
CA THR A 44 11.03 27.59 15.32
C THR A 44 11.30 29.01 15.85
N GLY A 45 10.25 29.82 16.00
CA GLY A 45 10.33 31.21 16.45
C GLY A 45 10.36 31.37 17.97
N GLY A 46 10.24 30.29 18.74
CA GLY A 46 10.25 30.33 20.21
C GLY A 46 8.94 30.80 20.86
N ASN A 47 7.87 31.01 20.08
CA ASN A 47 6.57 31.51 20.56
C ASN A 47 5.58 30.38 20.85
N SER A 48 6.02 29.12 20.80
CA SER A 48 5.13 27.96 20.93
C SER A 48 4.45 27.88 22.28
N LYS A 49 5.16 28.20 23.38
CA LYS A 49 4.67 28.05 24.76
C LYS A 49 3.52 28.98 25.13
N ASP A 50 3.39 30.10 24.42
CA ASP A 50 2.36 31.11 24.68
C ASP A 50 1.00 30.72 24.05
N LYS A 51 0.98 29.70 23.20
CA LYS A 51 -0.19 29.30 22.43
C LYS A 51 -1.00 28.23 23.14
N ALA A 52 -2.32 28.33 23.03
CA ALA A 52 -3.23 27.37 23.67
C ALA A 52 -3.00 25.92 23.19
N GLY A 53 -2.66 25.73 21.91
CA GLY A 53 -2.35 24.42 21.32
C GLY A 53 -1.10 23.75 21.91
N TYR A 54 -0.22 24.46 22.61
CA TYR A 54 0.99 23.89 23.21
C TYR A 54 0.69 22.83 24.26
N SER A 55 -0.47 22.92 24.93
CA SER A 55 -0.97 21.91 25.86
C SER A 55 -0.98 20.50 25.26
N LYS A 56 -1.36 20.37 23.99
CA LYS A 56 -1.44 19.10 23.26
C LYS A 56 -0.05 18.54 22.95
N ILE A 57 0.89 19.41 22.58
CA ILE A 57 2.29 19.04 22.36
C ILE A 57 2.93 18.58 23.67
N ARG A 58 2.69 19.32 24.76
CA ARG A 58 3.17 18.98 26.10
C ARG A 58 2.63 17.63 26.55
N PHE A 59 1.31 17.42 26.43
CA PHE A 59 0.68 16.13 26.71
C PHE A 59 1.33 15.00 25.91
N CYS A 60 1.46 15.14 24.59
CA CYS A 60 2.05 14.10 23.74
C CYS A 60 3.49 13.77 24.16
N GLY A 61 4.32 14.78 24.40
CA GLY A 61 5.70 14.57 24.84
C GLY A 61 5.81 13.93 26.22
N GLN A 62 4.94 14.29 27.16
CA GLN A 62 4.89 13.69 28.50
C GLN A 62 4.42 12.23 28.46
N GLN A 63 3.39 11.94 27.67
CA GLN A 63 2.89 10.58 27.51
C GLN A 63 3.90 9.69 26.77
N ALA A 64 4.53 10.21 25.71
CA ALA A 64 5.61 9.50 25.01
C ALA A 64 6.76 9.16 25.97
N ALA A 65 7.17 10.11 26.82
CA ALA A 65 8.20 9.87 27.82
C ALA A 65 7.80 8.82 28.87
N SER A 66 6.53 8.82 29.32
CA SER A 66 5.97 7.76 30.19
C SER A 66 6.09 6.37 29.55
N ASP A 67 5.85 6.30 28.24
CA ASP A 67 5.88 5.05 27.47
C ASP A 67 7.28 4.74 26.91
N SER A 68 8.32 5.41 27.42
CA SER A 68 9.73 5.24 27.02
C SER A 68 10.03 5.54 25.54
N LEU A 69 9.21 6.38 24.90
CA LEU A 69 9.41 6.86 23.54
C LEU A 69 10.08 8.24 23.57
N GLN A 70 11.31 8.30 23.04
CA GLN A 70 12.08 9.55 22.97
C GLN A 70 11.49 10.55 21.96
N TYR A 71 10.89 10.03 20.89
CA TYR A 71 10.40 10.83 19.78
C TYR A 71 8.89 10.79 19.68
N PHE A 72 8.30 11.90 19.23
CA PHE A 72 6.88 11.97 18.94
C PHE A 72 6.58 12.90 17.77
N TRP A 73 5.39 12.78 17.19
CA TRP A 73 4.98 13.58 16.05
C TRP A 73 3.65 14.27 16.29
N VAL A 74 3.54 15.53 15.83
CA VAL A 74 2.34 16.35 15.87
C VAL A 74 2.20 17.12 14.56
N ASP A 75 1.11 16.92 13.81
CA ASP A 75 0.94 17.45 12.45
C ASP A 75 1.00 18.99 12.38
N THR A 76 0.59 19.67 13.45
CA THR A 76 0.49 21.13 13.51
C THR A 76 1.85 21.80 13.41
N CYS A 77 2.87 21.24 14.07
CA CYS A 77 4.22 21.80 14.11
C CYS A 77 5.28 20.97 13.37
N CYS A 78 5.07 19.66 13.18
CA CYS A 78 6.06 18.81 12.50
C CYS A 78 6.04 18.96 10.98
N ILE A 79 4.95 19.49 10.40
CA ILE A 79 4.84 19.78 8.97
C ILE A 79 4.96 21.29 8.75
N ASP A 80 5.88 21.72 7.91
CA ASP A 80 5.87 23.08 7.37
C ASP A 80 4.77 23.21 6.30
N LYS A 81 3.57 23.56 6.76
CA LYS A 81 2.39 23.77 5.91
C LYS A 81 2.54 24.97 4.95
N SER A 82 3.60 25.78 5.08
CA SER A 82 3.92 26.84 4.12
C SER A 82 4.74 26.36 2.91
N SER A 83 5.35 25.18 3.00
CA SER A 83 5.98 24.48 1.89
C SER A 83 4.97 23.56 1.22
N SER A 84 4.55 23.88 -0.01
CA SER A 84 3.59 23.05 -0.76
C SER A 84 4.14 21.66 -1.06
N THR A 85 5.45 21.55 -1.32
CA THR A 85 6.15 20.27 -1.52
C THR A 85 6.09 19.43 -0.25
N GLU A 86 6.48 19.99 0.89
CA GLU A 86 6.46 19.25 2.16
C GLU A 86 5.03 18.85 2.55
N LEU A 87 4.05 19.75 2.39
CA LEU A 87 2.64 19.46 2.66
C LEU A 87 2.12 18.30 1.79
N GLN A 88 2.51 18.28 0.51
CA GLN A 88 2.11 17.23 -0.43
C GLN A 88 2.71 15.88 -0.06
N GLU A 89 4.01 15.84 0.25
CA GLU A 89 4.69 14.63 0.73
C GLU A 89 4.09 14.14 2.05
N ALA A 90 3.79 15.06 2.97
CA ALA A 90 3.26 14.74 4.28
C ALA A 90 1.87 14.11 4.20
N ILE A 91 0.94 14.69 3.45
CA ILE A 91 -0.42 14.14 3.30
C ILE A 91 -0.39 12.76 2.62
N ASN A 92 0.46 12.58 1.60
CA ASN A 92 0.62 11.28 0.95
C ASN A 92 1.30 10.23 1.86
N SER A 93 2.04 10.66 2.88
CA SER A 93 2.75 9.77 3.82
C SER A 93 2.01 9.58 5.14
N MET A 94 0.98 10.37 5.44
CA MET A 94 0.40 10.48 6.78
C MET A 94 -0.13 9.14 7.29
N PHE A 95 -0.83 8.39 6.44
CA PHE A 95 -1.30 7.05 6.80
C PHE A 95 -0.15 6.11 7.17
N LEU A 96 0.96 6.15 6.43
CA LEU A 96 2.13 5.35 6.73
C LEU A 96 2.80 5.79 8.04
N TRP A 97 2.81 7.09 8.33
CA TRP A 97 3.32 7.61 9.60
C TRP A 97 2.46 7.16 10.79
N TYR A 98 1.13 7.25 10.69
CA TYR A 98 0.24 6.70 11.70
C TYR A 98 0.40 5.18 11.85
N ARG A 99 0.50 4.45 10.74
CA ARG A 99 0.69 2.99 10.76
C ARG A 99 1.98 2.54 11.44
N ASN A 100 3.06 3.31 11.27
CA ASN A 100 4.39 2.96 11.76
C ASN A 100 4.70 3.57 13.14
N ALA A 101 3.80 4.37 13.70
CA ALA A 101 3.94 4.86 15.06
C ALA A 101 3.85 3.70 16.06
N ALA A 102 4.68 3.73 17.10
CA ALA A 102 4.63 2.76 18.19
C ALA A 102 3.34 2.93 19.00
N GLU A 103 3.00 4.18 19.32
CA GLU A 103 1.78 4.55 20.04
C GLU A 103 1.08 5.72 19.35
N CYS A 104 -0.25 5.65 19.24
CA CYS A 104 -1.08 6.77 18.81
C CYS A 104 -1.88 7.30 19.99
N TYR A 105 -1.63 8.54 20.40
CA TYR A 105 -2.38 9.18 21.48
C TYR A 105 -3.49 10.04 20.87
N VAL A 106 -4.74 9.69 21.14
CA VAL A 106 -5.90 10.49 20.77
C VAL A 106 -6.21 11.44 21.92
N TYR A 107 -5.97 12.73 21.71
CA TYR A 107 -6.27 13.78 22.68
C TYR A 107 -7.64 14.42 22.42
N LEU A 108 -8.60 14.15 23.30
CA LEU A 108 -9.98 14.59 23.19
C LEU A 108 -10.20 15.88 23.98
N SER A 109 -9.98 17.02 23.33
CA SER A 109 -10.10 18.35 23.96
C SER A 109 -11.48 18.71 24.50
N ASP A 110 -12.52 18.00 24.06
CA ASP A 110 -13.93 18.19 24.41
C ASP A 110 -14.49 17.10 25.36
N VAL A 111 -13.63 16.21 25.85
CA VAL A 111 -14.00 15.14 26.80
C VAL A 111 -13.35 15.42 28.14
N SER A 112 -14.16 15.40 29.20
CA SER A 112 -13.73 15.64 30.58
C SER A 112 -14.40 14.62 31.49
N LEU A 113 -13.74 14.23 32.57
CA LEU A 113 -14.40 13.42 33.59
C LEU A 113 -15.34 14.31 34.41
N PRO A 114 -16.59 13.90 34.66
CA PRO A 114 -17.48 14.64 35.52
C PRO A 114 -16.93 14.65 36.95
N LEU A 115 -17.07 15.79 37.62
CA LEU A 115 -16.75 15.95 39.03
C LEU A 115 -17.84 15.24 39.84
N VAL A 116 -17.69 13.93 40.03
CA VAL A 116 -18.38 13.08 41.01
C VAL A 116 -19.85 13.43 41.20
N ASP A 117 -20.72 13.03 40.27
CA ASP A 117 -22.13 12.86 40.63
C ASP A 117 -22.26 11.48 41.29
N TYR A 118 -22.55 11.47 42.60
CA TYR A 118 -22.62 10.26 43.44
C TYR A 118 -23.71 9.27 42.98
N PHE A 119 -24.53 9.67 42.00
CA PHE A 119 -25.65 8.91 41.46
C PHE A 119 -25.44 8.33 40.05
N MET A 120 -24.38 8.69 39.31
CA MET A 120 -24.08 8.07 38.00
C MET A 120 -22.95 7.04 38.12
N ASN A 121 -23.10 5.90 37.42
CA ASN A 121 -21.99 4.98 37.25
C ASN A 121 -20.85 5.71 36.52
N PHE A 122 -19.63 5.64 37.06
CA PHE A 122 -18.43 6.31 36.53
C PHE A 122 -18.23 6.08 35.02
N THR A 123 -18.57 4.88 34.53
CA THR A 123 -18.51 4.49 33.12
C THR A 123 -19.49 5.27 32.24
N GLU A 124 -20.73 5.49 32.67
CA GLU A 124 -21.76 6.16 31.86
C GLU A 124 -21.45 7.64 31.63
N ALA A 125 -20.73 8.25 32.57
CA ALA A 125 -20.59 9.70 32.66
C ALA A 125 -19.54 10.25 31.68
N TRP A 126 -18.41 9.56 31.47
CA TRP A 126 -17.45 9.93 30.43
C TRP A 126 -17.84 9.41 29.05
N GLU A 127 -18.53 8.26 28.98
CA GLU A 127 -18.91 7.62 27.71
C GLU A 127 -19.80 8.54 26.85
N LEU A 128 -20.74 9.27 27.45
CA LEU A 128 -21.58 10.21 26.71
C LEU A 128 -20.76 11.32 26.04
N SER A 129 -19.78 11.89 26.75
CA SER A 129 -18.91 12.93 26.18
C SER A 129 -17.95 12.36 25.13
N PHE A 130 -17.46 11.14 25.33
CA PHE A 130 -16.67 10.40 24.35
C PHE A 130 -17.44 10.18 23.04
N ARG A 131 -18.68 9.66 23.13
CA ARG A 131 -19.57 9.45 21.97
C ARG A 131 -19.85 10.73 21.19
N ASN A 132 -19.96 11.86 21.90
CA ASN A 132 -20.23 13.17 21.31
C ASN A 132 -18.95 13.92 20.93
N SER A 133 -17.77 13.34 21.12
CA SER A 133 -16.52 14.04 20.79
C SER A 133 -16.46 14.33 19.31
N ARG A 134 -16.13 15.58 18.99
CA ARG A 134 -15.92 16.04 17.62
C ARG A 134 -14.79 15.30 16.91
N TRP A 135 -13.92 14.58 17.65
CA TRP A 135 -12.87 13.76 17.04
C TRP A 135 -13.42 12.72 16.08
N PHE A 136 -14.58 12.12 16.39
CA PHE A 136 -15.21 11.12 15.52
C PHE A 136 -15.81 11.69 14.23
N SER A 137 -16.10 13.00 14.19
CA SER A 137 -16.65 13.69 13.01
C SER A 137 -15.60 14.39 12.16
N ARG A 138 -14.30 14.35 12.49
CA ARG A 138 -13.25 14.93 11.62
C ARG A 138 -12.86 13.95 10.51
N GLY A 139 -12.68 14.46 9.28
CA GLY A 139 -12.27 13.65 8.13
C GLY A 139 -10.92 12.95 8.34
N TRP A 140 -9.90 13.71 8.71
CA TRP A 140 -8.53 13.19 8.86
C TRP A 140 -8.40 12.12 9.95
N THR A 141 -9.18 12.20 11.04
CA THR A 141 -9.10 11.23 12.16
C THR A 141 -9.52 9.81 11.77
N LEU A 142 -10.11 9.61 10.58
CA LEU A 142 -10.41 8.26 10.07
C LEU A 142 -9.13 7.45 9.88
N GLN A 143 -8.15 7.99 9.18
CA GLN A 143 -6.87 7.29 9.01
C GLN A 143 -6.07 7.21 10.32
N GLU A 144 -6.25 8.19 11.21
CA GLU A 144 -5.60 8.21 12.52
C GLU A 144 -6.16 7.13 13.47
N LEU A 145 -7.41 6.70 13.26
CA LEU A 145 -8.03 5.56 13.93
C LEU A 145 -7.59 4.22 13.34
N ILE A 146 -7.60 4.13 12.01
CA ILE A 146 -7.49 2.88 11.26
C ILE A 146 -6.05 2.45 11.05
N ALA A 147 -5.14 3.39 10.79
CA ALA A 147 -3.77 3.06 10.41
C ALA A 147 -2.91 2.51 11.57
N PRO A 148 -2.90 3.10 12.78
CA PRO A 148 -2.03 2.63 13.87
C PRO A 148 -2.45 1.27 14.42
N ALA A 149 -1.48 0.50 14.89
CA ALA A 149 -1.76 -0.75 15.62
C ALA A 149 -2.31 -0.46 17.03
N SER A 150 -1.68 0.46 17.76
CA SER A 150 -2.09 0.91 19.10
C SER A 150 -2.69 2.32 19.05
N VAL A 151 -3.80 2.53 19.75
CA VAL A 151 -4.45 3.84 19.89
C VAL A 151 -5.03 3.96 21.30
N GLY A 152 -4.52 4.91 22.09
CA GLY A 152 -5.06 5.25 23.41
C GLY A 152 -5.88 6.53 23.37
N PHE A 153 -7.04 6.55 24.04
CA PHE A 153 -7.94 7.70 24.08
C PHE A 153 -7.83 8.44 25.42
N TYR A 154 -7.50 9.72 25.35
CA TYR A 154 -7.22 10.55 26.51
C TYR A 154 -8.16 11.76 26.58
N THR A 155 -8.61 12.09 27.79
CA THR A 155 -9.38 13.31 28.06
C THR A 155 -8.54 14.57 27.84
N LYS A 156 -9.18 15.74 27.87
CA LYS A 156 -8.47 17.04 27.86
C LYS A 156 -7.50 17.22 29.02
N ASP A 157 -7.68 16.46 30.10
CA ASP A 157 -6.85 16.53 31.31
C ASP A 157 -5.74 15.46 31.30
N GLY A 158 -5.60 14.71 30.19
CA GLY A 158 -4.59 13.68 30.01
C GLY A 158 -4.91 12.34 30.69
N THR A 159 -6.17 12.11 31.09
CA THR A 159 -6.57 10.83 31.69
C THR A 159 -6.92 9.81 30.62
N LEU A 160 -6.36 8.61 30.71
CA LEU A 160 -6.68 7.49 29.81
C LEU A 160 -8.10 6.98 30.06
N LEU A 161 -8.92 6.93 29.00
CA LEU A 161 -10.27 6.36 29.02
C LEU A 161 -10.25 4.88 28.65
N GLY A 162 -9.35 4.49 27.75
CA GLY A 162 -9.20 3.15 27.20
C GLY A 162 -8.44 3.17 25.89
N ASP A 163 -8.22 2.00 25.32
CA ASP A 163 -7.59 1.83 24.01
C ASP A 163 -8.61 1.40 22.93
N LYS A 164 -8.16 1.39 21.67
CA LYS A 164 -9.00 1.00 20.52
C LYS A 164 -9.58 -0.40 20.64
N GLY A 165 -8.90 -1.34 21.31
CA GLY A 165 -9.43 -2.68 21.56
C GLY A 165 -10.47 -2.67 22.67
N SER A 166 -10.19 -2.04 23.81
CA SER A 166 -11.13 -1.97 24.94
C SER A 166 -12.41 -1.19 24.62
N LEU A 167 -12.34 -0.26 23.66
CA LEU A 167 -13.45 0.61 23.27
C LEU A 167 -14.05 0.26 21.89
N GLU A 168 -13.68 -0.88 21.31
CA GLU A 168 -14.03 -1.22 19.92
C GLU A 168 -15.55 -1.24 19.64
N ASP A 169 -16.37 -1.72 20.58
CA ASP A 169 -17.83 -1.75 20.45
C ASP A 169 -18.43 -0.34 20.46
N ILE A 170 -17.91 0.55 21.31
CA ILE A 170 -18.33 1.96 21.38
C ILE A 170 -17.91 2.68 20.10
N ILE A 171 -16.67 2.49 19.65
CA ILE A 171 -16.14 3.08 18.42
C ILE A 171 -16.93 2.59 17.20
N HIS A 172 -17.24 1.29 17.12
CA HIS A 172 -18.08 0.71 16.08
C HIS A 172 -19.46 1.38 16.06
N ALA A 173 -20.12 1.50 17.22
CA ALA A 173 -21.43 2.13 17.33
C ALA A 173 -21.44 3.62 16.94
N ILE A 174 -20.34 4.35 17.12
CA ILE A 174 -20.22 5.77 16.72
C ILE A 174 -19.95 5.92 15.22
N THR A 175 -19.12 5.03 14.65
CA THR A 175 -18.50 5.25 13.34
C THR A 175 -19.00 4.34 12.23
N ASP A 176 -19.78 3.31 12.56
CA ASP A 176 -20.18 2.20 11.69
C ASP A 176 -19.00 1.42 11.06
N ILE A 177 -17.77 1.63 11.56
CA ILE A 177 -16.59 0.91 11.10
C ILE A 177 -16.61 -0.51 11.68
N PRO A 178 -16.49 -1.58 10.87
CA PRO A 178 -16.46 -2.94 11.38
C PRO A 178 -15.35 -3.15 12.42
N VAL A 179 -15.66 -3.87 13.50
CA VAL A 179 -14.68 -4.20 14.56
C VAL A 179 -13.42 -4.85 13.99
N GLU A 180 -13.54 -5.65 12.93
CA GLU A 180 -12.37 -6.29 12.34
C GLU A 180 -11.46 -5.31 11.61
N ALA A 181 -11.98 -4.19 11.10
CA ALA A 181 -11.14 -3.11 10.58
C ALA A 181 -10.39 -2.42 11.72
N LEU A 182 -11.04 -2.19 12.87
CA LEU A 182 -10.40 -1.61 14.06
C LEU A 182 -9.28 -2.51 14.60
N ARG A 183 -9.48 -3.83 14.55
CA ARG A 183 -8.49 -4.88 14.90
C ARG A 183 -7.41 -5.11 13.83
N GLY A 184 -7.39 -4.32 12.75
CA GLY A 184 -6.31 -4.36 11.75
C GLY A 184 -6.47 -5.40 10.64
N ARG A 185 -7.68 -5.88 10.35
CA ARG A 185 -7.95 -6.68 9.14
C ARG A 185 -7.48 -5.88 7.90
N PRO A 186 -6.74 -6.51 6.96
CA PRO A 186 -6.20 -5.79 5.81
C PRO A 186 -7.28 -5.04 5.02
N LEU A 187 -7.09 -3.73 4.83
CA LEU A 187 -8.08 -2.84 4.18
C LEU A 187 -8.58 -3.32 2.81
N PRO A 188 -7.75 -3.94 1.93
CA PRO A 188 -8.23 -4.45 0.64
C PRO A 188 -9.26 -5.59 0.72
N THR A 189 -9.49 -6.17 1.91
CA THR A 189 -10.55 -7.17 2.12
C THR A 189 -11.93 -6.56 2.25
N PHE A 190 -12.02 -5.27 2.55
CA PHE A 190 -13.27 -4.51 2.53
C PHE A 190 -13.48 -3.90 1.14
N SER A 191 -14.73 -3.89 0.69
CA SER A 191 -15.10 -3.29 -0.58
C SER A 191 -14.78 -1.80 -0.63
N VAL A 192 -14.69 -1.25 -1.85
CA VAL A 192 -14.50 0.19 -2.04
C VAL A 192 -15.67 0.97 -1.42
N SER A 193 -16.90 0.48 -1.57
CA SER A 193 -18.10 1.08 -0.98
C SER A 193 -18.09 1.10 0.54
N GLU A 194 -17.65 0.02 1.20
CA GLU A 194 -17.56 -0.02 2.67
C GLU A 194 -16.53 1.00 3.17
N ARG A 195 -15.35 1.02 2.57
CA ARG A 195 -14.30 1.99 2.96
C ARG A 195 -14.68 3.44 2.69
N MET A 196 -15.43 3.71 1.63
CA MET A 196 -16.03 5.03 1.38
C MET A 196 -17.07 5.39 2.46
N ALA A 197 -17.88 4.43 2.90
CA ALA A 197 -18.94 4.67 3.89
C ALA A 197 -18.37 5.07 5.26
N TRP A 198 -17.17 4.63 5.64
CA TRP A 198 -16.49 5.03 6.89
C TRP A 198 -16.24 6.54 7.02
N ALA A 199 -16.29 7.27 5.90
CA ALA A 199 -16.12 8.72 5.85
C ALA A 199 -17.43 9.51 5.84
N LYS A 200 -18.60 8.83 5.77
CA LYS A 200 -19.90 9.45 5.48
C LYS A 200 -20.33 10.51 6.50
N SER A 201 -20.06 10.28 7.78
CA SER A 201 -20.41 11.18 8.89
C SER A 201 -19.28 12.18 9.23
N ARG A 202 -18.22 12.23 8.43
CA ARG A 202 -17.03 13.03 8.71
C ARG A 202 -16.97 14.30 7.87
N GLU A 203 -16.45 15.35 8.48
CA GLU A 203 -16.39 16.70 7.95
C GLU A 203 -14.96 17.22 7.88
N THR A 204 -14.69 18.04 6.87
CA THR A 204 -13.41 18.73 6.67
C THR A 204 -13.62 20.21 6.41
N LYS A 205 -12.57 21.01 6.63
CA LYS A 205 -12.64 22.46 6.41
C LYS A 205 -12.62 22.81 4.92
N ARG A 206 -11.80 22.11 4.14
CA ARG A 206 -11.76 22.20 2.68
C ARG A 206 -12.51 21.03 2.10
N GLU A 207 -13.27 21.26 1.04
CA GLU A 207 -14.11 20.22 0.45
C GLU A 207 -13.27 19.07 -0.14
N GLU A 208 -12.07 19.36 -0.66
CA GLU A 208 -11.17 18.36 -1.23
C GLU A 208 -10.57 17.44 -0.17
N ASP A 209 -10.43 17.92 1.07
CA ASP A 209 -9.92 17.10 2.19
C ASP A 209 -10.86 15.93 2.52
N THR A 210 -12.15 16.01 2.16
CA THR A 210 -13.06 14.85 2.27
C THR A 210 -12.58 13.67 1.44
N ILE A 211 -11.79 13.93 0.39
CA ILE A 211 -11.19 12.94 -0.49
C ILE A 211 -9.73 12.69 -0.12
N TYR A 212 -8.94 13.74 0.11
CA TYR A 212 -7.51 13.58 0.43
C TYR A 212 -7.27 12.86 1.76
N SER A 213 -8.20 12.95 2.71
CA SER A 213 -8.13 12.16 3.95
C SER A 213 -8.29 10.65 3.74
N LEU A 214 -8.73 10.20 2.55
CA LEU A 214 -8.95 8.80 2.21
C LEU A 214 -7.79 8.16 1.44
N LEU A 215 -6.77 8.92 1.02
CA LEU A 215 -5.68 8.40 0.19
C LEU A 215 -5.04 7.15 0.79
N GLY A 216 -4.71 7.20 2.09
CA GLY A 216 -4.14 6.06 2.81
C GLY A 216 -5.09 4.88 3.03
N ILE A 217 -6.40 5.14 3.17
CA ILE A 217 -7.43 4.09 3.28
C ILE A 217 -7.47 3.25 2.00
N PHE A 218 -7.17 3.86 0.85
CA PHE A 218 -7.14 3.22 -0.46
C PHE A 218 -5.76 2.83 -0.96
N ASP A 219 -4.70 3.15 -0.20
CA ASP A 219 -3.30 2.92 -0.58
C ASP A 219 -2.96 3.59 -1.93
N VAL A 220 -3.41 4.83 -2.11
CA VAL A 220 -3.18 5.61 -3.34
C VAL A 220 -2.34 6.85 -3.06
N HIS A 221 -1.62 7.27 -4.09
CA HIS A 221 -0.88 8.54 -4.09
C HIS A 221 -1.38 9.41 -5.24
N MET A 222 -1.67 10.68 -4.96
CA MET A 222 -2.06 11.63 -5.99
C MET A 222 -1.71 13.07 -5.61
N PRO A 223 -1.51 13.96 -6.60
CA PRO A 223 -1.27 15.37 -6.33
C PRO A 223 -2.43 16.07 -5.60
N LEU A 224 -2.11 16.93 -4.65
CA LEU A 224 -3.08 17.77 -3.96
C LEU A 224 -3.32 19.05 -4.74
N LEU A 225 -4.49 19.17 -5.33
CA LEU A 225 -4.91 20.32 -6.11
C LEU A 225 -6.04 21.03 -5.37
N TYR A 226 -5.70 21.83 -4.34
CA TYR A 226 -6.71 22.68 -3.71
C TYR A 226 -7.28 23.66 -4.72
N SER A 227 -8.59 23.95 -4.62
CA SER A 227 -9.45 24.61 -5.61
C SER A 227 -9.92 23.76 -6.79
N GLU A 228 -9.56 22.46 -6.86
CA GLU A 228 -10.14 21.58 -7.88
C GLU A 228 -11.63 21.25 -7.58
N GLY A 229 -12.04 21.36 -6.32
CA GLY A 229 -13.36 21.00 -5.84
C GLY A 229 -13.52 19.49 -5.58
N ARG A 230 -14.43 19.14 -4.66
CA ARG A 230 -14.58 17.77 -4.16
C ARG A 230 -14.83 16.74 -5.25
N ASP A 231 -15.67 17.06 -6.23
CA ASP A 231 -16.08 16.10 -7.25
C ASP A 231 -14.93 15.76 -8.23
N LYS A 232 -14.00 16.69 -8.48
CA LYS A 232 -12.80 16.42 -9.28
C LYS A 232 -11.81 15.56 -8.49
N ALA A 233 -11.57 15.90 -7.23
CA ALA A 233 -10.75 15.10 -6.34
C ALA A 233 -11.28 13.66 -6.26
N LEU A 234 -12.61 13.49 -6.09
CA LEU A 234 -13.26 12.17 -6.01
C LEU A 234 -13.06 11.35 -7.29
N ARG A 235 -13.21 11.96 -8.47
CA ARG A 235 -12.97 11.27 -9.75
C ARG A 235 -11.53 10.76 -9.83
N ARG A 236 -10.56 11.59 -9.50
CA ARG A 236 -9.13 11.21 -9.50
C ARG A 236 -8.84 10.10 -8.49
N LEU A 237 -9.47 10.13 -7.30
CA LEU A 237 -9.36 9.03 -6.33
C LEU A 237 -9.84 7.70 -6.95
N TYR A 238 -11.00 7.69 -7.60
CA TYR A 238 -11.50 6.48 -8.27
C TYR A 238 -10.60 6.00 -9.43
N GLU A 239 -10.00 6.93 -10.18
CA GLU A 239 -9.02 6.60 -11.21
C GLU A 239 -7.79 5.90 -10.62
N GLU A 240 -7.23 6.42 -9.53
CA GLU A 240 -6.09 5.78 -8.85
C GLU A 240 -6.45 4.42 -8.25
N ILE A 241 -7.63 4.30 -7.63
CA ILE A 241 -8.15 3.01 -7.15
C ILE A 241 -8.24 2.00 -8.31
N GLY A 242 -8.75 2.42 -9.46
CA GLY A 242 -8.85 1.58 -10.66
C GLY A 242 -7.50 1.07 -11.15
N LYS A 243 -6.46 1.93 -11.15
CA LYS A 243 -5.09 1.55 -11.54
C LYS A 243 -4.51 0.46 -10.63
N LEU A 244 -4.77 0.50 -9.31
CA LEU A 244 -4.30 -0.53 -8.38
C LEU A 244 -4.90 -1.91 -8.70
N PHE A 245 -6.18 -1.97 -9.07
CA PHE A 245 -6.81 -3.22 -9.47
C PHE A 245 -6.18 -3.76 -10.77
N GLN A 246 -5.92 -2.90 -11.75
CA GLN A 246 -5.25 -3.30 -13.00
C GLN A 246 -3.82 -3.80 -12.75
N ALA A 247 -3.06 -3.12 -11.89
CA ALA A 247 -1.70 -3.51 -11.55
C ALA A 247 -1.63 -4.89 -10.85
N LYS A 248 -2.60 -5.26 -10.01
CA LYS A 248 -2.67 -6.60 -9.41
C LYS A 248 -2.84 -7.72 -10.44
N HIS A 249 -3.44 -7.42 -11.59
CA HIS A 249 -3.54 -8.36 -12.71
C HIS A 249 -2.27 -8.40 -13.58
N LEU A 250 -1.42 -7.37 -13.49
CA LEU A 250 -0.10 -7.31 -14.13
C LEU A 250 0.96 -7.78 -13.13
N GLN A 251 1.02 -9.08 -12.85
CA GLN A 251 2.14 -9.63 -12.09
C GLN A 251 3.41 -9.56 -12.94
N PHE A 252 4.35 -8.70 -12.57
CA PHE A 252 5.72 -8.79 -13.09
C PHE A 252 6.33 -10.13 -12.62
N PRO A 253 6.88 -10.96 -13.53
CA PRO A 253 7.62 -12.14 -13.10
C PRO A 253 8.78 -11.69 -12.22
N ARG A 254 8.87 -12.26 -11.00
CA ARG A 254 9.98 -12.02 -10.07
C ARG A 254 11.30 -12.28 -10.79
N LEU A 255 12.02 -11.23 -11.15
CA LEU A 255 13.43 -11.34 -11.53
C LEU A 255 14.22 -11.64 -10.25
N LEU A 256 14.33 -12.92 -9.91
CA LEU A 256 15.38 -13.39 -9.02
C LEU A 256 16.72 -13.10 -9.71
N SER A 257 17.39 -12.06 -9.24
CA SER A 257 18.77 -11.77 -9.58
C SER A 257 19.65 -12.94 -9.11
N SER A 258 20.15 -13.72 -10.07
CA SER A 258 21.55 -14.18 -10.19
C SER A 258 21.68 -15.52 -10.91
N THR A 259 21.36 -15.64 -12.21
CA THR A 259 22.08 -16.59 -13.09
C THR A 259 21.92 -16.26 -14.58
N LEU A 260 23.05 -16.36 -15.30
CA LEU A 260 23.33 -16.08 -16.72
C LEU A 260 22.19 -15.69 -17.67
N HIS A 261 22.32 -14.51 -18.28
CA HIS A 261 21.53 -14.06 -19.42
C HIS A 261 21.76 -14.96 -20.66
N TYR A 262 20.69 -15.54 -21.19
CA TYR A 262 20.61 -15.92 -22.61
C TYR A 262 19.59 -15.02 -23.30
N ARG A 263 20.01 -14.26 -24.31
CA ARG A 263 19.09 -13.49 -25.17
C ARG A 263 18.45 -14.43 -26.19
N ILE A 264 17.15 -14.63 -26.09
CA ILE A 264 16.33 -15.18 -27.18
C ILE A 264 15.65 -14.00 -27.86
N THR A 265 15.99 -13.74 -29.11
CA THR A 265 15.21 -12.84 -29.97
C THR A 265 14.27 -13.69 -30.82
N ALA A 266 12.96 -13.54 -30.60
CA ALA A 266 11.93 -14.05 -31.49
C ALA A 266 11.43 -12.90 -32.37
N SER A 267 11.36 -13.13 -33.68
CA SER A 267 10.73 -12.20 -34.63
C SER A 267 9.52 -12.87 -35.24
N ILE A 268 8.39 -12.17 -35.25
CA ILE A 268 7.17 -12.61 -35.94
C ILE A 268 7.31 -12.19 -37.41
N ALA A 269 7.32 -13.18 -38.32
CA ALA A 269 7.23 -12.92 -39.75
C ALA A 269 5.81 -13.28 -40.21
N ASN A 270 5.12 -12.30 -40.81
CA ASN A 270 3.74 -12.45 -41.23
C ASN A 270 3.70 -12.93 -42.69
N SER A 271 3.03 -14.05 -42.95
CA SER A 271 2.62 -14.48 -44.30
C SER A 271 1.20 -15.03 -44.20
N ALA A 272 0.38 -14.73 -45.22
CA ALA A 272 -1.07 -14.72 -45.19
C ALA A 272 -1.78 -16.06 -44.89
N THR A 273 -1.08 -17.12 -44.52
CA THR A 273 -1.70 -18.42 -44.23
C THR A 273 -1.09 -19.21 -43.07
N HIS A 274 0.04 -18.81 -42.45
CA HIS A 274 0.58 -19.52 -41.27
C HIS A 274 1.41 -18.61 -40.34
N LEU A 275 1.23 -18.76 -39.03
CA LEU A 275 2.07 -18.14 -37.99
C LEU A 275 3.28 -19.04 -37.71
N PHE A 276 4.50 -18.53 -37.89
CA PHE A 276 5.73 -19.26 -37.55
C PHE A 276 6.43 -18.60 -36.36
N LEU A 277 6.72 -19.39 -35.32
CA LEU A 277 7.63 -18.97 -34.26
C LEU A 277 9.04 -19.45 -34.62
N VAL A 278 9.92 -18.53 -35.02
CA VAL A 278 11.32 -18.85 -35.30
C VAL A 278 12.16 -18.43 -34.10
N ALA A 279 12.56 -19.40 -33.28
CA ALA A 279 13.52 -19.18 -32.20
C ALA A 279 14.95 -19.40 -32.73
N LYS A 280 15.79 -18.37 -32.66
CA LYS A 280 17.21 -18.46 -33.06
C LYS A 280 18.05 -18.69 -31.80
N MET A 281 18.46 -19.93 -31.54
CA MET A 281 19.42 -20.24 -30.47
C MET A 281 20.85 -20.27 -31.04
N ARG A 282 21.73 -19.43 -30.51
CA ARG A 282 23.17 -19.52 -30.80
C ARG A 282 23.80 -20.49 -29.79
N LEU A 283 23.98 -21.74 -30.18
CA LEU A 283 24.64 -22.75 -29.37
C LEU A 283 26.16 -22.65 -29.58
N THR A 284 26.88 -22.10 -28.61
CA THR A 284 28.34 -22.26 -28.55
C THR A 284 28.66 -23.45 -27.64
N ASN A 285 29.49 -24.37 -28.16
CA ASN A 285 30.04 -25.59 -27.54
C ASN A 285 29.15 -26.84 -27.53
N PHE A 286 29.02 -27.49 -28.69
CA PHE A 286 28.83 -28.94 -28.76
C PHE A 286 29.74 -29.55 -29.84
N SER A 287 30.51 -30.57 -29.48
CA SER A 287 31.23 -31.40 -30.45
C SER A 287 30.24 -32.37 -31.08
N CYS A 288 30.15 -32.36 -32.41
CA CYS A 288 29.22 -33.18 -33.16
C CYS A 288 29.80 -34.59 -33.34
N ARG A 289 29.23 -35.61 -32.68
CA ARG A 289 29.44 -37.01 -33.07
C ARG A 289 28.12 -37.78 -33.11
N GLN A 290 27.75 -38.15 -34.34
CA GLN A 290 26.80 -39.19 -34.76
C GLN A 290 25.30 -38.97 -34.46
N LEU A 291 24.60 -38.44 -35.46
CA LEU A 291 23.17 -38.67 -35.68
C LEU A 291 23.00 -40.03 -36.38
N MET A 292 22.56 -41.06 -35.66
CA MET A 292 22.01 -42.27 -36.25
C MET A 292 20.48 -42.12 -36.30
N ALA A 293 19.91 -42.13 -37.50
CA ALA A 293 18.47 -42.22 -37.68
C ALA A 293 18.01 -43.65 -37.36
N SER A 294 17.06 -43.81 -36.45
CA SER A 294 16.25 -45.03 -36.35
C SER A 294 14.81 -44.69 -36.73
N PRO A 295 14.19 -45.43 -37.66
CA PRO A 295 12.85 -45.13 -38.14
C PRO A 295 11.84 -45.69 -37.14
N VAL A 296 11.01 -44.82 -36.55
CA VAL A 296 9.77 -45.27 -35.92
C VAL A 296 8.67 -45.17 -36.97
N LYS A 297 8.22 -46.35 -37.42
CA LYS A 297 7.08 -46.52 -38.31
C LYS A 297 5.81 -46.05 -37.59
N ASN A 298 5.10 -45.11 -38.21
CA ASN A 298 3.65 -44.96 -38.29
C ASN A 298 3.23 -43.49 -38.22
N ALA A 299 3.23 -42.84 -39.38
CA ALA A 299 2.21 -41.89 -39.82
C ALA A 299 2.64 -41.38 -41.21
N SER A 300 1.76 -41.59 -42.17
CA SER A 300 1.91 -41.26 -43.59
C SER A 300 2.12 -39.77 -43.84
N GLY A 301 3.23 -39.41 -44.51
CA GLY A 301 3.44 -38.10 -45.14
C GLY A 301 4.75 -37.41 -44.77
N LEU A 302 5.88 -37.85 -45.32
CA LEU A 302 7.16 -37.12 -45.25
C LEU A 302 7.56 -36.67 -46.66
N LEU A 303 7.70 -35.35 -46.87
CA LEU A 303 8.44 -34.78 -48.00
C LEU A 303 9.95 -34.83 -47.67
N PRO A 304 10.81 -35.28 -48.60
CA PRO A 304 12.24 -35.41 -48.35
C PRO A 304 12.94 -34.05 -48.43
N VAL A 305 13.70 -33.67 -47.40
CA VAL A 305 14.58 -32.49 -47.46
C VAL A 305 15.88 -32.91 -48.17
N LYS A 306 16.12 -32.33 -49.35
CA LYS A 306 17.37 -32.48 -50.11
C LYS A 306 18.55 -31.90 -49.33
N LYS A 307 19.63 -32.66 -49.29
CA LYS A 307 20.90 -32.36 -48.63
C LYS A 307 21.76 -31.53 -49.58
N HIS A 308 22.08 -30.30 -49.21
CA HIS A 308 23.30 -29.64 -49.70
C HIS A 308 24.03 -28.94 -48.55
N SER A 309 25.35 -29.16 -48.56
CA SER A 309 26.44 -28.57 -47.77
C SER A 309 26.24 -27.07 -47.48
N THR A 310 26.71 -26.47 -46.39
CA THR A 310 27.88 -26.69 -45.53
C THR A 310 27.70 -25.79 -44.29
N ASN A 311 28.16 -26.21 -43.12
CA ASN A 311 28.35 -25.39 -41.90
C ASN A 311 27.20 -24.47 -41.48
N ILE A 312 26.09 -25.03 -41.00
CA ILE A 312 25.08 -24.28 -40.27
C ILE A 312 24.55 -25.17 -39.13
N SER A 313 25.04 -24.96 -37.90
CA SER A 313 24.47 -25.57 -36.69
C SER A 313 23.18 -24.85 -36.33
N PHE A 314 22.11 -25.16 -37.06
CA PHE A 314 20.74 -24.76 -36.75
C PHE A 314 19.89 -26.02 -36.60
N LEU A 315 19.33 -26.24 -35.42
CA LEU A 315 18.20 -27.14 -35.26
C LEU A 315 16.95 -26.37 -35.69
N GLN A 316 16.39 -26.74 -36.84
CA GLN A 316 15.12 -26.22 -37.31
C GLN A 316 14.01 -27.14 -36.78
N LEU A 317 13.37 -26.74 -35.68
CA LEU A 317 12.20 -27.45 -35.14
C LEU A 317 10.95 -26.93 -35.86
N MET A 318 10.45 -27.71 -36.81
CA MET A 318 9.18 -27.43 -37.49
C MET A 318 8.07 -28.14 -36.72
N ALA A 319 7.16 -27.39 -36.12
CA ALA A 319 5.88 -27.91 -35.64
C ALA A 319 4.79 -27.51 -36.64
N SER A 320 4.11 -28.49 -37.24
CA SER A 320 2.97 -28.28 -38.13
C SER A 320 1.66 -28.45 -37.36
N LEU A 321 0.70 -27.54 -37.59
CA LEU A 321 -0.65 -27.57 -37.02
C LEU A 321 -1.45 -28.79 -37.51
N VAL A 322 -2.01 -29.55 -36.59
CA VAL A 322 -3.22 -30.36 -36.84
C VAL A 322 -4.20 -30.10 -35.68
N SER A 323 -5.46 -29.94 -36.04
CA SER A 323 -6.56 -29.54 -35.16
C SER A 323 -6.78 -30.50 -33.99
N ASN A 324 -7.05 -29.88 -32.84
CA ASN A 324 -7.56 -30.46 -31.59
C ASN A 324 -6.65 -31.45 -30.83
N ALA A 325 -6.42 -31.07 -29.57
CA ALA A 325 -5.89 -31.84 -28.44
C ALA A 325 -4.35 -31.90 -28.25
N ASN A 326 -3.92 -31.23 -27.17
CA ASN A 326 -2.69 -31.37 -26.38
C ASN A 326 -1.33 -31.25 -27.10
N TRP A 327 -0.50 -30.34 -26.60
CA TRP A 327 0.91 -30.20 -26.95
C TRP A 327 1.74 -31.23 -26.19
N PHE A 328 2.62 -31.97 -26.88
CA PHE A 328 3.64 -32.79 -26.24
C PHE A 328 5.02 -32.42 -26.78
N LEU A 329 5.92 -32.00 -25.88
CA LEU A 329 7.33 -31.82 -26.18
C LEU A 329 8.10 -33.02 -25.60
N THR A 330 8.75 -33.82 -26.45
CA THR A 330 9.58 -34.93 -25.96
C THR A 330 11.05 -34.55 -26.12
N VAL A 331 11.76 -34.40 -25.01
CA VAL A 331 13.21 -34.16 -25.00
C VAL A 331 13.91 -35.40 -24.45
N LYS A 332 14.73 -36.06 -25.28
CA LYS A 332 15.48 -37.25 -24.85
C LYS A 332 16.81 -36.82 -24.21
N LYS A 333 16.91 -36.95 -22.89
CA LYS A 333 18.17 -36.79 -22.14
C LYS A 333 18.93 -38.10 -22.12
N HIS A 334 20.25 -38.06 -22.35
CA HIS A 334 21.13 -39.24 -22.29
C HIS A 334 21.46 -39.62 -20.83
N SER A 335 20.45 -39.94 -20.03
CA SER A 335 20.56 -40.62 -18.72
C SER A 335 19.16 -40.99 -18.22
N THR A 336 18.74 -42.23 -18.50
CA THR A 336 17.67 -43.08 -17.90
C THR A 336 16.34 -42.54 -17.32
N ASN A 337 16.01 -41.25 -17.33
CA ASN A 337 14.69 -40.78 -16.92
C ASN A 337 14.03 -39.90 -17.99
N ILE A 338 12.82 -40.29 -18.41
CA ILE A 338 11.94 -39.52 -19.28
C ILE A 338 11.06 -38.67 -18.36
N SER A 339 11.15 -37.34 -18.48
CA SER A 339 10.19 -36.41 -17.87
C SER A 339 9.25 -35.92 -18.95
N VAL A 340 7.96 -36.21 -18.82
CA VAL A 340 6.90 -35.66 -19.69
C VAL A 340 6.39 -34.39 -19.03
N LEU A 341 6.54 -33.24 -19.70
CA LEU A 341 5.96 -31.98 -19.26
C LEU A 341 4.61 -31.80 -19.96
N GLN A 342 3.53 -31.80 -19.19
CA GLN A 342 2.17 -31.56 -19.68
C GLN A 342 1.87 -30.06 -19.62
N LEU A 343 1.68 -29.42 -20.77
CA LEU A 343 1.28 -28.01 -20.86
C LEU A 343 -0.25 -27.93 -20.96
N MET A 344 -0.89 -27.32 -19.96
CA MET A 344 -2.33 -27.00 -19.96
C MET A 344 -2.53 -25.51 -20.29
N PRO A 345 -3.15 -25.14 -21.41
CA PRO A 345 -3.48 -23.74 -21.67
C PRO A 345 -4.80 -23.35 -21.00
N SER A 346 -4.79 -22.31 -20.16
CA SER A 346 -6.00 -21.56 -19.81
C SER A 346 -6.15 -20.39 -20.79
N ILE A 347 -7.16 -20.45 -21.66
CA ILE A 347 -7.44 -19.39 -22.65
C ILE A 347 -8.32 -18.33 -21.99
N VAL A 348 -7.86 -17.08 -21.93
CA VAL A 348 -8.70 -15.91 -21.63
C VAL A 348 -8.70 -15.02 -22.87
N THR A 349 -9.86 -14.87 -23.50
CA THR A 349 -10.05 -13.99 -24.67
C THR A 349 -10.43 -12.59 -24.21
N ASN A 350 -9.67 -11.56 -24.59
CA ASN A 350 -10.12 -10.17 -24.56
C ASN A 350 -10.31 -9.64 -25.99
N ALA A 351 -11.29 -8.75 -26.16
CA ALA A 351 -11.89 -8.30 -27.42
C ALA A 351 -10.99 -7.46 -28.35
N SER A 352 -9.67 -7.58 -28.23
CA SER A 352 -8.69 -6.93 -29.11
C SER A 352 -7.57 -7.91 -29.50
N GLY A 353 -7.93 -9.06 -30.06
CA GLY A 353 -7.13 -9.78 -31.07
C GLY A 353 -5.67 -10.17 -30.76
N PHE A 354 -5.21 -10.16 -29.51
CA PHE A 354 -3.86 -10.61 -29.13
C PHE A 354 -3.94 -11.85 -28.22
N LEU A 355 -3.30 -12.94 -28.65
CA LEU A 355 -3.07 -14.15 -27.86
C LEU A 355 -1.75 -14.02 -27.11
N THR A 356 -1.81 -13.84 -25.79
CA THR A 356 -0.66 -14.00 -24.89
C THR A 356 -0.69 -15.39 -24.27
N ALA A 357 0.39 -16.16 -24.47
CA ALA A 357 0.60 -17.42 -23.77
C ALA A 357 1.67 -17.21 -22.69
N GLU A 358 1.31 -17.42 -21.42
CA GLU A 358 2.28 -17.51 -20.32
C GLU A 358 2.82 -18.94 -20.23
N MET A 359 4.14 -19.08 -20.14
CA MET A 359 4.81 -20.32 -19.72
C MET A 359 5.08 -20.20 -18.22
N ARG A 360 4.58 -21.15 -17.42
CA ARG A 360 5.06 -21.38 -16.05
C ARG A 360 6.17 -22.41 -16.03
#